data_AF-A0A091CZL5-F1
#
_entry.id   AF-A0A091CZL5-F1
#
_cell.length_a   1.000
_cell.length_b   1.000
_cell.length_c   1.000
_cell.angle_alpha   90.00
_cell.angle_beta   90.00
_cell.angle_gamma   90.00
#
_symmetry.space_group_name_H-M   'P 1'
#
loop_
_entity.id
_entity.type
_entity.pdbx_description
1 polymer ?
#
loop_
_entity_poly.entity_id
_entity_poly.type
_entity_poly.pdbx_seq_one_letter_code
_entity_poly.pdbx_strand_id
1 'polypeptide(L)'
;MAWSPLLFSLLAHCTGSWAQAVLTQVPSVSGAPGETITISCTGSSTNIGSGYAVQWYQQLSGTAPKLIIYNTNSRPSGVSARYSGSRSGNSASLTIRELQSEDEADYHCQTYDTSLSASTVL
;
A
#
# COMPACT_ATOMS: atom_id res chain seq x y z
N MET A 1 -21.30 50.81 -14.20
CA MET A 1 -21.53 49.42 -13.75
C MET A 1 -21.04 48.46 -14.83
N ALA A 2 -19.82 47.98 -14.70
CA ALA A 2 -19.30 46.80 -15.39
C ALA A 2 -17.94 46.43 -14.75
N TRP A 3 -17.91 46.32 -13.42
CA TRP A 3 -16.75 45.83 -12.67
C TRP A 3 -16.72 44.28 -12.68
N SER A 4 -17.09 43.69 -13.82
CA SER A 4 -17.29 42.25 -14.02
C SER A 4 -16.29 41.65 -15.02
N PRO A 5 -14.98 41.91 -14.88
CA PRO A 5 -14.04 40.87 -15.32
C PRO A 5 -13.00 40.50 -14.25
N LEU A 6 -13.01 41.15 -13.08
CA LEU A 6 -12.05 40.86 -12.00
C LEU A 6 -12.54 39.77 -11.02
N LEU A 7 -13.79 39.33 -11.14
CA LEU A 7 -14.35 38.31 -10.24
C LEU A 7 -14.09 36.86 -10.71
N PHE A 8 -13.62 36.65 -11.95
CA PHE A 8 -13.41 35.30 -12.49
C PHE A 8 -11.95 34.82 -12.46
N SER A 9 -11.00 35.65 -12.05
CA SER A 9 -9.59 35.27 -11.90
C SER A 9 -9.23 34.75 -10.50
N LEU A 10 -10.19 34.73 -9.55
CA LEU A 10 -9.96 34.33 -8.16
C LEU A 10 -10.62 32.98 -7.78
N LEU A 11 -10.79 32.06 -8.73
CA LEU A 11 -11.14 30.65 -8.44
C LEU A 11 -10.03 29.65 -8.79
N ALA A 12 -8.89 30.12 -9.29
CA ALA A 12 -7.80 29.25 -9.74
C ALA A 12 -6.64 29.12 -8.74
N HIS A 13 -6.90 29.20 -7.43
CA HIS A 13 -5.85 29.04 -6.42
C HIS A 13 -6.26 28.05 -5.33
N CYS A 14 -5.47 26.97 -5.29
CA CYS A 14 -5.33 26.01 -4.20
C CYS A 14 -6.35 24.86 -4.13
N THR A 15 -6.51 24.09 -5.21
CA THR A 15 -6.54 22.63 -4.99
C THR A 15 -5.11 22.18 -4.73
N GLY A 16 -4.64 22.38 -3.49
CA GLY A 16 -3.48 21.64 -3.03
C GLY A 16 -3.80 20.17 -3.23
N SER A 17 -3.12 19.50 -4.16
CA SER A 17 -3.19 18.04 -4.23
C SER A 17 -2.53 17.53 -2.96
N TRP A 18 -3.36 17.03 -2.03
CA TRP A 18 -2.92 16.22 -0.91
C TRP A 18 -2.46 14.87 -1.49
N ALA A 19 -1.33 14.87 -2.19
CA ALA A 19 -0.70 13.63 -2.60
C ALA A 19 -0.08 13.04 -1.33
N GLN A 20 -0.86 12.24 -0.61
CA GLN A 20 -0.33 11.29 0.37
C GLN A 20 0.80 10.50 -0.33
N ALA A 21 1.92 10.19 0.33
CA ALA A 21 2.96 9.41 -0.35
C ALA A 21 2.37 8.05 -0.73
N VAL A 22 2.05 7.90 -2.02
CA VAL A 22 1.31 6.75 -2.51
C VAL A 22 2.27 5.58 -2.62
N LEU A 23 1.89 4.47 -2.01
CA LEU A 23 2.51 3.17 -2.30
C LEU A 23 1.94 2.66 -3.61
N THR A 24 2.81 2.31 -4.55
CA THR A 24 2.42 1.78 -5.85
C THR A 24 2.57 0.27 -5.84
N GLN A 25 1.47 -0.44 -6.07
CA GLN A 25 1.48 -1.90 -6.23
C GLN A 25 1.25 -2.28 -7.69
N VAL A 26 1.64 -3.50 -8.04
CA VAL A 26 1.15 -4.12 -9.28
C VAL A 26 -0.38 -4.27 -9.23
N PRO A 27 -1.10 -3.98 -10.33
CA PRO A 27 -2.56 -3.96 -10.33
C PRO A 27 -3.17 -5.35 -10.12
N SER A 28 -2.51 -6.40 -10.61
CA SER A 28 -2.89 -7.78 -10.39
C SER A 28 -1.71 -8.71 -10.66
N VAL A 29 -1.76 -9.89 -10.07
CA VAL A 29 -0.90 -11.03 -10.39
C VAL A 29 -1.77 -12.28 -10.44
N SER A 30 -1.41 -13.22 -11.30
CA SER A 30 -2.09 -14.52 -11.41
C SER A 30 -1.05 -15.64 -11.46
N GLY A 31 -1.47 -16.84 -11.07
CA GLY A 31 -0.64 -18.04 -11.09
C GLY A 31 -1.52 -19.28 -11.01
N ALA A 32 -0.96 -20.42 -11.42
CA ALA A 32 -1.61 -21.72 -11.28
C ALA A 32 -1.46 -22.26 -9.85
N PRO A 33 -2.35 -23.18 -9.40
CA PRO A 33 -2.19 -23.84 -8.11
C PRO A 33 -0.81 -24.49 -7.97
N GLY A 34 -0.15 -24.28 -6.84
CA GLY A 34 1.20 -24.77 -6.56
C GLY A 34 2.34 -23.85 -7.02
N GLU A 35 2.08 -22.83 -7.85
CA GLU A 35 3.11 -21.87 -8.25
C GLU A 35 3.53 -20.94 -7.11
N THR A 36 4.68 -20.28 -7.30
CA THR A 36 5.12 -19.21 -6.42
C THR A 36 4.95 -17.88 -7.12
N ILE A 37 4.18 -16.96 -6.51
CA ILE A 37 3.98 -15.62 -7.03
C ILE A 37 4.60 -14.58 -6.10
N THR A 38 4.87 -13.40 -6.65
CA THR A 38 5.40 -12.27 -5.88
C THR A 38 4.62 -11.00 -6.21
N ILE A 39 4.08 -10.35 -5.19
CA ILE A 39 3.40 -9.05 -5.27
C ILE A 39 4.41 -7.98 -4.83
N SER A 40 4.58 -6.95 -5.65
CA SER A 40 5.51 -5.85 -5.36
C SER A 40 4.76 -4.60 -4.89
N CYS A 41 5.40 -3.87 -3.98
CA CYS A 41 4.96 -2.59 -3.46
C CYS A 41 6.15 -1.64 -3.47
N THR A 42 6.03 -0.51 -4.17
CA THR A 42 7.08 0.50 -4.28
C THR A 42 6.65 1.77 -3.56
N GLY A 43 7.56 2.28 -2.73
CA GLY A 43 7.39 3.53 -2.01
C GLY A 43 8.40 4.58 -2.45
N SER A 44 8.59 5.58 -1.59
CA SER A 44 9.50 6.71 -1.76
C SER A 44 10.63 6.66 -0.72
N SER A 45 11.48 7.68 -0.73
CA SER A 45 12.50 7.90 0.30
C SER A 45 11.93 8.25 1.68
N THR A 46 10.66 8.69 1.78
CA THR A 46 10.04 9.12 3.06
C THR A 46 9.32 7.98 3.79
N ASN A 47 9.12 6.85 3.13
CA ASN A 47 8.42 5.68 3.68
C ASN A 47 9.27 4.39 3.60
N ILE A 48 9.06 3.49 2.62
CA ILE A 48 9.82 2.23 2.48
C ILE A 48 11.33 2.51 2.39
N GLY A 49 11.73 3.53 1.62
CA GLY A 49 13.12 3.93 1.46
C GLY A 49 13.75 4.52 2.72
N SER A 50 12.94 5.02 3.67
CA SER A 50 13.42 5.49 4.98
C SER A 50 13.77 4.34 5.94
N GLY A 51 13.44 3.10 5.56
CA GLY A 51 13.74 1.93 6.36
C GLY A 51 12.57 1.44 7.23
N TYR A 52 11.39 2.05 7.09
CA TYR A 52 10.19 1.60 7.82
C TYR A 52 9.79 0.17 7.46
N ALA A 53 9.24 -0.51 8.45
CA ALA A 53 8.72 -1.84 8.27
C ALA A 53 7.48 -1.82 7.37
N VAL A 54 7.40 -2.80 6.47
CA VAL A 54 6.24 -2.98 5.59
C VAL A 54 5.34 -4.08 6.14
N GLN A 55 4.05 -3.82 6.13
CA GLN A 55 3.01 -4.74 6.56
C GLN A 55 2.22 -5.17 5.33
N TRP A 56 1.72 -6.40 5.35
CA TRP A 56 0.86 -6.94 4.29
C TRP A 56 -0.46 -7.42 4.87
N TYR A 57 -1.54 -7.02 4.20
CA TYR A 57 -2.90 -7.40 4.51
C TYR A 57 -3.49 -8.18 3.34
N GLN A 58 -4.23 -9.23 3.65
CA GLN A 58 -5.04 -9.99 2.72
C GLN A 58 -6.51 -9.66 2.97
N GLN A 59 -7.25 -9.33 1.92
CA GLN A 59 -8.68 -9.04 1.99
C GLN A 59 -9.43 -9.95 1.04
N LEU A 60 -10.20 -10.89 1.61
CA LEU A 60 -11.15 -11.68 0.84
C LEU A 60 -12.37 -10.82 0.50
N SER A 61 -13.00 -11.09 -0.64
CA SER A 61 -14.20 -10.37 -1.07
C SER A 61 -15.28 -10.38 0.02
N GLY A 62 -15.81 -9.20 0.36
CA GLY A 62 -16.83 -9.03 1.40
C GLY A 62 -16.32 -9.11 2.85
N THR A 63 -15.01 -9.20 3.08
CA THR A 63 -14.42 -9.27 4.42
C THR A 63 -13.54 -8.06 4.74
N ALA A 64 -13.23 -7.89 6.03
CA ALA A 64 -12.24 -6.91 6.48
C ALA A 64 -10.81 -7.39 6.18
N PRO A 65 -9.86 -6.48 5.87
CA PRO A 65 -8.47 -6.84 5.68
C PRO A 65 -7.87 -7.54 6.91
N LYS A 66 -7.19 -8.66 6.69
CA LYS A 66 -6.48 -9.46 7.71
C LYS A 66 -4.98 -9.29 7.54
N LEU A 67 -4.28 -8.99 8.64
CA LEU A 67 -2.81 -8.91 8.66
C LEU A 67 -2.18 -10.29 8.43
N ILE A 68 -1.28 -10.40 7.45
CA ILE A 68 -0.56 -11.64 7.11
C ILE A 68 0.96 -11.52 7.29
N ILE A 69 1.53 -10.33 7.13
CA ILE A 69 2.93 -10.04 7.45
C ILE A 69 3.02 -8.76 8.26
N TYR A 70 3.72 -8.81 9.39
CA TYR A 70 4.13 -7.66 10.20
C TYR A 70 5.66 -7.56 10.26
N ASN A 71 6.16 -6.38 10.61
CA ASN A 71 7.59 -6.12 10.72
C ASN A 71 8.40 -6.58 9.49
N THR A 72 7.87 -6.38 8.27
CA THR A 72 8.47 -6.78 6.97
C THR A 72 8.55 -8.28 6.69
N ASN A 73 8.88 -9.13 7.66
CA ASN A 73 9.17 -10.55 7.42
C ASN A 73 8.59 -11.50 8.48
N SER A 74 7.82 -10.99 9.44
CA SER A 74 7.24 -11.78 10.52
C SER A 74 5.77 -12.08 10.25
N ARG A 75 5.29 -13.27 10.62
CA ARG A 75 3.90 -13.70 10.43
C ARG A 75 3.16 -13.74 11.75
N PRO A 76 1.90 -13.27 11.84
CA PRO A 76 1.06 -13.53 13.00
C PRO A 76 0.84 -15.04 13.21
N SER A 77 0.50 -15.44 14.44
CA SER A 77 0.12 -16.82 14.72
C SER A 77 -1.10 -17.23 13.89
N GLY A 78 -1.11 -18.47 13.38
CA GLY A 78 -2.18 -18.99 12.53
C GLY A 78 -2.15 -18.52 11.07
N VAL A 79 -1.15 -17.72 10.65
CA VAL A 79 -0.91 -17.39 9.24
C VAL A 79 0.07 -18.41 8.64
N SER A 80 -0.25 -18.89 7.44
CA SER A 80 0.53 -19.92 6.75
C SER A 80 1.99 -19.54 6.55
N ALA A 81 2.91 -20.51 6.68
CA ALA A 81 4.33 -20.32 6.40
C ALA A 81 4.63 -20.08 4.91
N ARG A 82 3.65 -20.30 4.03
CA ARG A 82 3.73 -20.04 2.57
C ARG A 82 3.94 -18.55 2.24
N TYR A 83 3.49 -17.65 3.12
CA TYR A 83 3.67 -16.21 2.97
C TYR A 83 5.04 -15.76 3.51
N SER A 84 5.76 -14.95 2.75
CA SER A 84 6.98 -14.29 3.22
C SER A 84 7.09 -12.89 2.66
N GLY A 85 7.42 -11.92 3.51
CA GLY A 85 7.68 -10.55 3.09
C GLY A 85 9.17 -10.21 3.05
N SER A 86 9.54 -9.26 2.20
CA SER A 86 10.91 -8.71 2.13
C SER A 86 10.90 -7.22 1.75
N ARG A 87 12.03 -6.53 1.98
CA ARG A 87 12.24 -5.13 1.60
C ARG A 87 13.66 -4.93 1.08
N SER A 88 13.79 -4.18 0.00
CA SER A 88 15.07 -3.75 -0.57
C SER A 88 14.94 -2.33 -1.11
N GLY A 89 15.80 -1.42 -0.64
CA GLY A 89 15.71 0.01 -0.98
C GLY A 89 14.32 0.56 -0.70
N ASN A 90 13.68 1.07 -1.75
CA ASN A 90 12.38 1.72 -1.76
C ASN A 90 11.24 0.74 -2.08
N SER A 91 11.53 -0.54 -2.25
CA SER A 91 10.57 -1.56 -2.66
C SER A 91 10.44 -2.65 -1.61
N ALA A 92 9.24 -3.21 -1.52
CA ALA A 92 8.93 -4.38 -0.72
C ALA A 92 8.22 -5.42 -1.59
N SER A 93 8.28 -6.66 -1.15
CA SER A 93 7.60 -7.76 -1.82
C SER A 93 6.92 -8.69 -0.83
N LEU A 94 5.81 -9.27 -1.26
CA LEU A 94 5.15 -10.41 -0.65
C LEU A 94 5.25 -11.59 -1.60
N THR A 95 5.94 -12.64 -1.17
CA THR A 95 6.01 -13.91 -1.89
C THR A 95 5.02 -14.88 -1.28
N ILE A 96 4.22 -15.51 -2.14
CA ILE A 96 3.26 -16.56 -1.77
C ILE A 96 3.71 -17.83 -2.48
N ARG A 97 4.12 -18.83 -1.70
CA ARG A 97 4.53 -20.14 -2.23
C ARG A 97 3.34 -21.09 -2.30
N GLU A 98 3.44 -22.09 -3.18
CA GLU A 98 2.46 -23.17 -3.31
C GLU A 98 1.02 -22.66 -3.43
N LEU A 99 0.75 -21.70 -4.32
CA LEU A 99 -0.51 -20.95 -4.43
C LEU A 99 -1.76 -21.85 -4.34
N GLN A 100 -2.77 -21.43 -3.59
CA GLN A 100 -4.01 -22.15 -3.32
C GLN A 100 -5.24 -21.29 -3.66
N SER A 101 -6.42 -21.91 -3.76
CA SER A 101 -7.68 -21.20 -4.03
C SER A 101 -8.04 -20.17 -2.97
N GLU A 102 -7.63 -20.38 -1.72
CA GLU A 102 -7.81 -19.43 -0.61
C GLU A 102 -6.95 -18.16 -0.73
N ASP A 103 -5.96 -18.15 -1.64
CA ASP A 103 -5.08 -17.02 -1.88
C ASP A 103 -5.67 -15.99 -2.86
N GLU A 104 -6.82 -16.29 -3.47
CA GLU A 104 -7.56 -15.36 -4.32
C GLU A 104 -8.17 -14.24 -3.48
N ALA A 105 -7.47 -13.11 -3.42
CA ALA A 105 -7.77 -11.99 -2.54
C ALA A 105 -7.16 -10.69 -3.07
N ASP A 106 -7.64 -9.56 -2.53
CA ASP A 106 -6.93 -8.28 -2.66
C ASP A 106 -5.81 -8.22 -1.62
N TYR A 107 -4.63 -7.80 -2.03
CA TYR A 107 -3.47 -7.66 -1.14
C TYR A 107 -3.04 -6.20 -1.03
N HIS A 108 -2.84 -5.73 0.19
CA HIS A 108 -2.50 -4.34 0.48
C HIS A 108 -1.23 -4.23 1.31
N CYS A 109 -0.25 -3.48 0.83
CA CYS A 109 0.93 -3.09 1.59
C CYS A 109 0.67 -1.81 2.38
N GLN A 110 1.27 -1.72 3.56
CA GLN A 110 1.24 -0.53 4.40
C GLN A 110 2.63 -0.28 4.99
N THR A 111 2.99 0.99 5.14
CA THR A 111 4.17 1.41 5.90
C THR A 111 3.91 2.78 6.52
N TYR A 112 4.72 3.14 7.51
CA TYR A 112 4.79 4.51 8.01
C TYR A 112 5.41 5.44 6.96
N ASP A 113 5.01 6.71 6.97
CA ASP A 113 5.55 7.77 6.15
C ASP A 113 5.84 8.99 7.01
N THR A 114 7.07 9.49 6.90
CA THR A 114 7.57 10.63 7.68
C THR A 114 7.12 11.98 7.15
N SER A 115 6.58 12.03 5.93
CA SER A 115 6.13 13.29 5.32
C SER A 115 4.73 13.73 5.80
N LEU A 116 3.97 12.83 6.43
CA LEU A 116 2.63 13.09 6.92
C LEU A 116 2.65 13.88 8.24
N SER A 117 2.70 15.21 8.15
CA SER A 117 2.36 16.11 9.26
C SER A 117 0.88 16.51 9.18
N ALA A 118 -0.02 15.58 9.49
CA ALA A 118 -1.45 15.85 9.53
C ALA A 118 -1.93 15.93 10.99
N SER A 119 -2.42 17.10 11.42
CA SER A 119 -3.14 17.22 12.69
C SER A 119 -4.53 16.62 12.54
N THR A 120 -4.85 15.59 13.31
CA THR A 120 -6.23 15.10 13.42
C THR A 120 -7.03 16.09 14.27
N VAL A 121 -7.99 16.79 13.66
CA VAL A 121 -9.01 17.55 14.39
C VAL A 121 -10.21 16.62 14.59
N LEU A 122 -10.61 16.41 15.84
CA LEU A 122 -11.82 15.67 16.22
C LEU A 122 -13.07 16.53 16.04
#